data_AF-A0A349KHR0-F1
#
_entry.id   AF-A0A349KHR0-F1
#
_cell.length_a   1.000
_cell.length_b   1.000
_cell.length_c   1.000
_cell.angle_alpha   90.00
_cell.angle_beta   90.00
_cell.angle_gamma   90.00
#
_symmetry.space_group_name_H-M   'P 1'
#
loop_
_entity.id
_entity.type
_entity.pdbx_description
1 polymer ?
#
loop_
_entity_poly.entity_id
_entity_poly.type
_entity_poly.pdbx_seq_one_letter_code
_entity_poly.pdbx_strand_id
1 'polypeptide(L)'
;YNAIINHVAFVLGAAPEVPQNCVGNTGFAASNAFTAVNTKGILANGIQIFPGSVPIFRGDVLIGGVGVSGDGVDQDDMISFLGVHRAGVRLGSEEGIPALGNAPPELRADRLEIPGQSSRLRYVNCPQVPFIGSEETEVCRDL
;
A
#
# COMPACT_ATOMS: atom_id res chain seq x y z
N TYR A 1 -11.72 -1.95 -15.35
CA TYR A 1 -12.85 -2.34 -16.22
C TYR A 1 -12.41 -3.23 -17.38
N ASN A 2 -11.35 -2.89 -18.13
CA ASN A 2 -10.92 -3.63 -19.32
C ASN A 2 -10.65 -5.14 -19.10
N ALA A 3 -10.05 -5.52 -17.98
CA ALA A 3 -9.87 -6.94 -17.63
C ALA A 3 -11.21 -7.67 -17.40
N ILE A 4 -12.20 -7.02 -16.77
CA ILE A 4 -13.51 -7.63 -16.50
C ILE A 4 -14.25 -7.91 -17.82
N ILE A 5 -14.30 -6.94 -18.73
CA ILE A 5 -14.95 -7.14 -20.04
C ILE A 5 -14.23 -8.19 -20.89
N ASN A 6 -12.91 -8.30 -20.77
CA ASN A 6 -12.14 -9.35 -21.42
C ASN A 6 -12.50 -10.73 -20.86
N HIS A 7 -12.63 -10.87 -19.53
CA HIS A 7 -13.08 -12.11 -18.90
C HIS A 7 -14.48 -12.50 -19.36
N VAL A 8 -15.41 -11.54 -19.42
CA VAL A 8 -16.76 -11.77 -19.97
C VAL A 8 -16.69 -12.24 -21.43
N ALA A 9 -15.86 -11.60 -22.26
CA ALA A 9 -15.66 -12.02 -23.66
C ALA A 9 -15.05 -13.43 -23.77
N PHE A 10 -14.15 -13.81 -22.86
CA PHE A 10 -13.62 -15.17 -22.77
C PHE A 10 -14.69 -16.20 -22.40
N VAL A 11 -15.51 -15.93 -21.38
CA VAL A 11 -16.63 -16.79 -20.99
C VAL A 11 -17.61 -17.00 -22.15
N LEU A 12 -17.76 -16.01 -23.03
CA LEU A 12 -18.57 -16.08 -24.25
C LEU A 12 -17.85 -16.70 -25.46
N GLY A 13 -16.58 -17.11 -25.33
CA GLY A 13 -15.79 -17.68 -26.43
C GLY A 13 -15.34 -16.68 -27.51
N ALA A 14 -15.42 -15.37 -27.22
CA ALA A 14 -15.13 -14.30 -28.17
C ALA A 14 -13.69 -13.76 -28.07
N ALA A 15 -12.96 -14.10 -27.01
CA ALA A 15 -11.57 -13.65 -26.78
C ALA A 15 -10.79 -14.65 -25.91
N PRO A 16 -9.45 -14.61 -25.91
CA PRO A 16 -8.64 -15.28 -24.88
C PRO A 16 -8.90 -14.71 -23.48
N GLU A 17 -8.64 -15.50 -22.44
CA GLU A 17 -8.75 -15.04 -21.04
C GLU A 17 -7.76 -13.92 -20.71
N VAL A 18 -8.09 -13.12 -19.70
CA VAL A 18 -7.25 -12.07 -19.14
C VAL A 18 -5.88 -12.66 -18.77
N PRO A 19 -4.77 -12.05 -19.22
CA PRO A 19 -3.44 -12.45 -18.77
C PRO A 19 -3.28 -12.20 -17.27
N GLN A 20 -2.27 -12.80 -16.64
CA GLN A 20 -1.90 -12.52 -15.23
C GLN A 20 -1.29 -11.11 -15.08
N ASN A 21 -2.06 -10.08 -15.42
CA ASN A 21 -1.75 -8.67 -15.31
C ASN A 21 -3.03 -7.83 -15.41
N CYS A 22 -3.27 -6.97 -14.43
CA CYS A 22 -4.40 -6.05 -14.38
C CYS A 22 -4.15 -4.72 -15.12
N VAL A 23 -2.93 -4.46 -15.58
CA VAL A 23 -2.51 -3.20 -16.20
C VAL A 23 -2.34 -3.38 -17.71
N GLY A 24 -2.86 -2.41 -18.46
CA GLY A 24 -2.57 -2.32 -19.90
C GLY A 24 -3.46 -3.17 -20.80
N ASN A 25 -4.55 -3.74 -20.29
CA ASN A 25 -5.54 -4.41 -21.12
C ASN A 25 -6.29 -3.37 -21.98
N THR A 26 -6.31 -3.56 -23.30
CA THR A 26 -6.96 -2.63 -24.24
C THR A 26 -8.48 -2.74 -24.29
N GLY A 27 -9.10 -3.77 -23.71
CA GLY A 27 -10.55 -3.96 -23.72
C GLY A 27 -11.11 -4.01 -25.15
N PHE A 28 -12.20 -3.30 -25.41
CA PHE A 28 -12.84 -3.20 -26.74
C PHE A 28 -12.20 -2.17 -27.67
N ALA A 29 -10.88 -1.94 -27.58
CA ALA A 29 -10.20 -1.04 -28.51
C ALA A 29 -10.43 -1.47 -29.97
N ALA A 30 -10.62 -0.50 -30.87
CA ALA A 30 -10.93 -0.77 -32.29
C ALA A 30 -9.83 -1.57 -33.01
N SER A 31 -8.59 -1.47 -32.54
CA SER A 31 -7.46 -2.30 -32.96
C SER A 31 -6.81 -2.92 -31.73
N ASN A 32 -6.32 -4.16 -31.88
CA ASN A 32 -5.72 -4.93 -30.78
C ASN A 32 -6.63 -5.04 -29.55
N ALA A 33 -7.92 -5.34 -29.74
CA ALA A 33 -8.85 -5.61 -28.64
C ALA A 33 -8.34 -6.76 -27.77
N PHE A 34 -8.55 -6.65 -26.46
CA PHE A 34 -8.16 -7.66 -25.46
C PHE A 34 -6.67 -8.03 -25.47
N THR A 35 -5.82 -7.07 -25.82
CA THR A 35 -4.36 -7.22 -25.83
C THR A 35 -3.76 -6.52 -24.62
N ALA A 36 -2.71 -7.09 -24.03
CA ALA A 36 -1.92 -6.44 -23.00
C ALA A 36 -0.84 -5.57 -23.63
N VAL A 37 -0.92 -4.26 -23.43
CA VAL A 37 0.06 -3.27 -23.90
C VAL A 37 0.57 -2.43 -22.73
N ASN A 38 1.83 -2.01 -22.76
CA ASN A 38 2.42 -1.19 -21.68
C ASN A 38 2.25 -1.78 -20.28
N THR A 39 2.30 -3.11 -20.17
CA THR A 39 2.19 -3.82 -18.89
C THR A 39 3.25 -3.35 -17.90
N LYS A 40 2.88 -3.33 -16.61
CA LYS A 40 3.79 -2.97 -15.52
C LYS A 40 3.86 -4.15 -14.56
N GLY A 41 4.97 -4.89 -14.59
CA GLY A 41 5.16 -6.09 -13.74
C GLY A 41 5.02 -5.77 -12.25
N ILE A 42 5.54 -4.64 -11.80
CA ILE A 42 5.43 -4.16 -10.41
C ILE A 42 3.99 -3.81 -9.97
N LEU A 43 3.07 -3.61 -10.91
CA LEU A 43 1.66 -3.31 -10.66
C LEU A 43 0.76 -4.39 -11.29
N ALA A 44 1.27 -5.59 -11.53
CA ALA A 44 0.51 -6.64 -12.21
C ALA A 44 -0.78 -6.99 -11.47
N ASN A 45 -0.81 -6.84 -10.14
CA ASN A 45 -1.99 -7.06 -9.31
C ASN A 45 -2.79 -5.77 -9.03
N GLY A 46 -2.47 -4.68 -9.72
CA GLY A 46 -3.07 -3.36 -9.51
C GLY A 46 -2.43 -2.57 -8.37
N ILE A 47 -3.11 -1.51 -7.95
CA ILE A 47 -2.76 -0.63 -6.83
C ILE A 47 -4.01 -0.34 -6.02
N GLN A 48 -3.86 -0.30 -4.70
CA GLN A 48 -4.90 0.13 -3.77
C GLN A 48 -4.54 1.53 -3.24
N ILE A 49 -5.51 2.43 -3.18
CA ILE A 49 -5.30 3.84 -2.76
C ILE A 49 -6.04 4.21 -1.46
N PHE A 50 -6.45 3.20 -0.70
CA PHE A 50 -7.01 3.40 0.65
C PHE A 50 -5.89 3.20 1.70
N PRO A 51 -5.97 3.88 2.85
CA PRO A 51 -5.08 3.64 3.99
C PRO A 51 -5.09 2.17 4.44
N GLY A 52 -4.04 1.74 5.11
CA GLY A 52 -3.89 0.34 5.53
C GLY A 52 -2.59 -0.34 5.13
N SER A 53 -1.63 0.38 4.57
CA SER A 53 -0.34 -0.21 4.19
C SER A 53 0.82 0.72 4.47
N VAL A 54 1.92 0.14 4.95
CA VAL A 54 3.17 0.87 5.19
C VAL A 54 4.36 0.15 4.54
N PRO A 55 5.35 0.89 4.04
CA PRO A 55 6.63 0.30 3.62
C PRO A 55 7.44 -0.13 4.85
N ILE A 56 8.16 -1.24 4.72
CA ILE A 56 9.06 -1.77 5.76
C ILE A 56 10.49 -1.42 5.37
N PHE A 57 11.19 -0.77 6.29
CA PHE A 57 12.57 -0.36 6.12
C PHE A 57 13.50 -1.11 7.06
N ARG A 58 14.77 -1.20 6.68
CA ARG A 58 15.90 -1.52 7.56
C ARG A 58 16.94 -0.41 7.38
N GLY A 59 17.06 0.47 8.38
CA GLY A 59 17.76 1.74 8.18
C GLY A 59 17.02 2.60 7.15
N ASP A 60 17.72 3.04 6.12
CA ASP A 60 17.19 3.81 4.97
C ASP A 60 16.82 2.93 3.77
N VAL A 61 16.97 1.60 3.88
CA VAL A 61 16.70 0.66 2.79
C VAL A 61 15.28 0.11 2.88
N LEU A 62 14.49 0.31 1.83
CA LEU A 62 13.19 -0.34 1.64
C LEU A 62 13.40 -1.85 1.42
N ILE A 63 12.81 -2.68 2.29
CA ILE A 63 12.95 -4.15 2.24
C ILE A 63 11.62 -4.87 1.99
N GLY A 64 10.51 -4.14 1.93
CA GLY A 64 9.20 -4.71 1.65
C GLY A 64 8.07 -3.78 2.05
N GLY A 65 6.87 -4.34 2.24
CA GLY A 65 5.69 -3.63 2.71
C GLY A 65 4.68 -4.61 3.29
N VAL A 66 3.81 -4.10 4.15
CA VAL A 66 2.66 -4.84 4.67
C VAL A 66 1.39 -4.06 4.38
N GLY A 67 0.33 -4.76 4.02
CA GLY A 67 -1.01 -4.22 3.85
C GLY A 67 -1.99 -4.98 4.73
N VAL A 68 -2.88 -4.25 5.39
CA VAL A 68 -3.97 -4.73 6.24
C VAL A 68 -5.27 -4.25 5.60
N SER A 69 -6.27 -5.12 5.59
CA SER A 69 -7.61 -4.78 5.12
C SER A 69 -8.63 -5.59 5.90
N GLY A 70 -9.66 -4.91 6.39
CA GLY A 70 -10.82 -5.56 7.00
C GLY A 70 -11.64 -4.64 7.89
N ASP A 71 -10.99 -3.73 8.62
CA ASP A 71 -11.64 -2.78 9.52
C ASP A 71 -11.90 -1.43 8.81
N GLY A 72 -12.21 -0.39 9.58
CA GLY A 72 -12.24 0.97 9.04
C GLY A 72 -10.83 1.43 8.64
N VAL A 73 -10.72 2.28 7.62
CA VAL A 73 -9.42 2.69 7.04
C VAL A 73 -8.41 3.24 8.06
N ASP A 74 -8.87 3.98 9.07
CA ASP A 74 -7.99 4.49 10.14
C ASP A 74 -7.43 3.35 11.01
N GLN A 75 -8.24 2.32 11.25
CA GLN A 75 -7.81 1.12 11.99
C GLN A 75 -6.83 0.31 11.16
N ASP A 76 -7.12 0.06 9.88
CA ASP A 76 -6.20 -0.64 8.98
C ASP A 76 -4.84 0.07 8.93
N ASP A 77 -4.84 1.41 8.84
CA ASP A 77 -3.62 2.22 8.77
C ASP A 77 -2.81 2.12 10.08
N MET A 78 -3.48 2.29 11.23
CA MET A 78 -2.88 2.08 12.55
C MET A 78 -2.32 0.67 12.73
N ILE A 79 -3.07 -0.38 12.35
CA ILE A 79 -2.65 -1.77 12.54
C ILE A 79 -1.42 -2.07 11.70
N SER A 80 -1.39 -1.62 10.45
CA SER A 80 -0.22 -1.80 9.58
C SER A 80 1.02 -1.09 10.15
N PHE A 81 0.89 0.17 10.56
CA PHE A 81 1.97 0.98 11.11
C PHE A 81 2.50 0.48 12.46
N LEU A 82 1.60 0.22 13.42
CA LEU A 82 1.97 -0.29 14.75
C LEU A 82 2.46 -1.75 14.68
N GLY A 83 1.96 -2.53 13.72
CA GLY A 83 2.43 -3.89 13.48
C GLY A 83 3.91 -3.92 13.11
N VAL A 84 4.32 -3.08 12.14
CA VAL A 84 5.73 -2.93 11.75
C VAL A 84 6.56 -2.37 12.90
N HIS A 85 6.10 -1.32 13.58
CA HIS A 85 6.82 -0.74 14.71
C HIS A 85 7.07 -1.77 15.83
N ARG A 86 6.02 -2.45 16.30
CA ARG A 86 6.11 -3.45 17.38
C ARG A 86 6.94 -4.66 16.98
N ALA A 87 6.90 -5.07 15.70
CA ALA A 87 7.77 -6.12 15.18
C ALA A 87 9.25 -5.69 15.24
N GLY A 88 9.57 -4.46 14.86
CA GLY A 88 10.92 -3.89 14.99
C GLY A 88 11.43 -3.90 16.43
N VAL A 89 10.61 -3.42 17.38
CA VAL A 89 10.93 -3.45 18.82
C VAL A 89 11.17 -4.87 19.33
N ARG A 90 10.35 -5.84 18.90
CA ARG A 90 10.44 -7.23 19.35
C ARG A 90 11.64 -7.98 18.77
N LEU A 91 11.95 -7.75 17.50
CA LEU A 91 13.07 -8.41 16.83
C LEU A 91 14.41 -7.80 17.24
N GLY A 92 14.43 -6.50 17.55
CA GLY A 92 15.64 -5.77 17.86
C GLY A 92 16.60 -5.71 16.67
N SER A 93 17.80 -5.19 16.92
CA SER A 93 18.89 -5.22 15.97
C SER A 93 19.80 -6.43 16.26
N GLU A 94 20.43 -6.95 15.21
CA GLU A 94 21.53 -7.90 15.32
C GLU A 94 22.84 -7.21 14.94
N GLU A 95 23.99 -7.82 15.23
CA GLU A 95 25.29 -7.23 14.91
C GLU A 95 25.40 -6.95 13.40
N GLY A 96 25.53 -5.66 13.04
CA GLY A 96 25.59 -5.21 11.66
C GLY A 96 24.24 -5.19 10.90
N ILE A 97 23.13 -5.55 11.55
CA ILE A 97 21.80 -5.60 10.94
C ILE A 97 20.83 -4.78 11.80
N PRO A 98 20.46 -3.56 11.39
CA PRO A 98 19.45 -2.77 12.11
C PRO A 98 18.11 -3.51 12.20
N ALA A 99 17.36 -3.24 13.27
CA ALA A 99 15.96 -3.62 13.36
C ALA A 99 15.18 -3.13 12.13
N LEU A 100 14.15 -3.90 11.74
CA LEU A 100 13.18 -3.39 10.77
C LEU A 100 12.31 -2.31 11.43
N GLY A 101 11.72 -1.43 10.62
CA GLY A 101 10.83 -0.40 11.10
C GLY A 101 10.00 0.23 9.98
N ASN A 102 9.21 1.23 10.37
CA ASN A 102 8.54 2.12 9.42
C ASN A 102 9.57 2.94 8.64
N ALA A 103 9.14 3.66 7.60
CA ALA A 103 10.04 4.58 6.90
C ALA A 103 10.69 5.56 7.88
N PRO A 104 12.00 5.85 7.75
CA PRO A 104 12.62 6.85 8.59
C PRO A 104 12.04 8.23 8.28
N PRO A 105 11.94 9.15 9.26
CA PRO A 105 11.18 10.40 9.11
C PRO A 105 11.48 11.17 7.83
N GLU A 106 12.74 11.29 7.45
CA GLU A 106 13.22 12.00 6.26
C GLU A 106 12.72 11.43 4.93
N LEU A 107 12.26 10.17 4.90
CA LEU A 107 11.70 9.52 3.71
C LEU A 107 10.16 9.51 3.71
N ARG A 108 9.51 10.12 4.71
CA ARG A 108 8.04 10.07 4.86
C ARG A 108 7.33 11.18 4.08
N ALA A 109 6.12 10.87 3.64
CA ALA A 109 5.28 11.82 2.90
C ALA A 109 4.94 13.08 3.70
N ASP A 110 4.78 12.95 5.02
CA ASP A 110 4.54 14.09 5.91
C ASP A 110 5.73 15.03 6.01
N ARG A 111 6.92 14.66 5.50
CA ARG A 111 8.08 15.57 5.34
C ARG A 111 8.07 16.36 4.04
N LEU A 112 7.30 15.95 3.04
CA LEU A 112 7.23 16.67 1.77
C LEU A 112 6.56 18.03 1.94
N GLU A 113 7.18 19.05 1.32
CA GLU A 113 6.62 20.39 1.17
C GLU A 113 6.06 20.53 -0.24
N ILE A 114 4.81 20.96 -0.35
CA ILE A 114 4.13 21.14 -1.63
C ILE A 114 4.13 22.64 -1.94
N PRO A 115 4.79 23.09 -3.04
CA PRO A 115 4.82 24.51 -3.40
C PRO A 115 3.41 25.10 -3.53
N GLY A 116 3.17 26.23 -2.88
CA GLY A 116 1.87 26.92 -2.89
C GLY A 116 0.81 26.35 -1.95
N GLN A 117 1.17 25.38 -1.10
CA GLN A 117 0.25 24.77 -0.13
C GLN A 117 0.87 24.75 1.27
N SER A 118 0.08 25.11 2.29
CA SER A 118 0.52 25.13 3.70
C SER A 118 0.25 23.83 4.45
N SER A 119 -0.61 22.95 3.92
CA SER A 119 -0.92 21.67 4.55
C SER A 119 0.12 20.61 4.20
N ARG A 120 0.37 19.69 5.14
CA ARG A 120 1.25 18.54 4.95
C ARG A 120 0.44 17.32 4.53
N LEU A 121 1.10 16.41 3.81
CA LEU A 121 0.58 15.07 3.61
C LEU A 121 0.59 14.32 4.94
N ARG A 122 -0.29 13.33 5.10
CA ARG A 122 -0.24 12.41 6.24
C ARG A 122 0.66 11.23 5.89
N TYR A 123 1.41 10.74 6.86
CA TYR A 123 2.12 9.46 6.74
C TYR A 123 1.30 8.30 7.30
N VAL A 124 0.68 8.49 8.47
CA VAL A 124 -0.24 7.56 9.10
C VAL A 124 -1.41 8.34 9.70
N ASN A 125 -2.61 7.77 9.70
CA ASN A 125 -3.81 8.31 10.33
C ASN A 125 -4.39 7.32 11.34
N CYS A 126 -4.07 7.50 12.62
CA CYS A 126 -4.54 6.60 13.66
C CYS A 126 -5.87 7.07 14.29
N PRO A 127 -6.76 6.15 14.68
CA PRO A 127 -8.02 6.51 15.33
C PRO A 127 -7.79 7.20 16.67
N GLN A 128 -8.69 8.11 17.04
CA GLN A 128 -8.63 8.82 18.33
C GLN A 128 -8.80 7.88 19.52
N VAL A 129 -9.59 6.81 19.37
CA VAL A 129 -9.77 5.75 20.38
C VAL A 129 -9.24 4.43 19.79
N PRO A 130 -7.92 4.22 19.82
CA PRO A 130 -7.25 3.17 19.06
C PRO A 130 -7.48 1.76 19.61
N PHE A 131 -7.73 1.60 20.92
CA PHE A 131 -7.84 0.29 21.54
C PHE A 131 -9.13 0.14 22.34
N ILE A 132 -9.73 -1.05 22.26
CA ILE A 132 -10.94 -1.41 22.99
C ILE A 132 -10.64 -1.44 24.49
N GLY A 133 -11.44 -0.72 25.27
CA GLY A 133 -11.30 -0.69 26.74
C GLY A 133 -10.06 0.05 27.23
N SER A 134 -9.49 0.94 26.42
CA SER A 134 -8.32 1.76 26.76
C SER A 134 -8.65 3.26 26.71
N GLU A 135 -7.94 4.05 27.50
CA GLU A 135 -7.93 5.52 27.44
C GLU A 135 -6.71 6.07 26.69
N GLU A 136 -5.86 5.21 26.15
CA GLU A 136 -4.68 5.62 25.36
C GLU A 136 -5.11 6.37 24.10
N THR A 137 -4.41 7.47 23.80
CA THR A 137 -4.63 8.29 22.59
C THR A 137 -3.28 8.57 21.92
N GLU A 138 -3.30 9.07 20.68
CA GLU A 138 -2.07 9.49 19.95
C GLU A 138 -1.00 8.38 19.84
N VAL A 139 -1.41 7.12 19.79
CA VAL A 139 -0.52 5.93 19.87
C VAL A 139 0.47 5.80 18.72
N CYS A 140 0.28 6.56 17.64
CA CYS A 140 1.17 6.59 16.48
C CYS A 140 2.04 7.85 16.43
N ARG A 141 1.84 8.78 17.37
CA ARG A 141 2.59 10.03 17.42
C ARG A 141 4.04 9.74 17.77
N ASP A 142 4.95 10.42 17.08
CA ASP A 142 6.40 10.36 17.32
C ASP A 142 7.05 8.99 17.05
N LEU A 143 6.34 8.04 16.40
CA LEU A 143 6.83 6.73 15.94
C LEU A 143 7.23 6.73 14.46
#